data_AF-A0A425VWD6-F1
#
_entry.id   AF-A0A425VWD6-F1
#
_cell.length_a   1.000
_cell.length_b   1.000
_cell.length_c   1.000
_cell.angle_alpha   90.00
_cell.angle_beta   90.00
_cell.angle_gamma   90.00
#
_symmetry.space_group_name_H-M   'P 1'
#
loop_
_entity.id
_entity.type
_entity.pdbx_description
1 polymer ?
#
loop_
_entity_poly.entity_id
_entity_poly.type
_entity_poly.pdbx_seq_one_letter_code
_entity_poly.pdbx_strand_id
1 'polypeptide(L)' 'RYGFIYVDKHDDGTGTLSRSRKDSFYAYQKIIKSNGADLS' A
#
# COMPACT_ATOMS: atom_id res chain seq x y z
N ARG A 1 -8.13 6.37 2.88
CA ARG A 1 -7.20 5.31 3.35
C ARG A 1 -5.77 5.64 2.92
N TYR A 2 -4.94 6.10 3.86
CA TYR A 2 -3.58 6.62 3.62
C TYR A 2 -2.49 5.55 3.40
N GLY A 3 -2.79 4.26 3.57
CA GLY A 3 -1.80 3.19 3.46
C GLY A 3 -1.48 2.75 2.03
N PHE A 4 -0.22 2.35 1.80
CA PHE A 4 0.28 1.65 0.61
C PHE A 4 -0.31 0.23 0.46
N ILE A 5 -0.98 -0.27 1.50
CA ILE A 5 -1.65 -1.56 1.54
C ILE A 5 -3.16 -1.30 1.66
N TYR A 6 -3.93 -1.92 0.79
CA TYR A 6 -5.37 -1.99 0.89
C TYR A 6 -5.74 -3.04 1.93
N VAL A 7 -6.62 -2.68 2.86
CA VAL A 7 -7.19 -3.60 3.85
C VAL A 7 -8.66 -3.75 3.53
N ASP A 8 -9.11 -4.98 3.33
CA ASP A 8 -10.50 -5.29 3.09
C ASP A 8 -11.32 -5.23 4.39
N LYS A 9 -11.71 -4.02 4.77
CA LYS A 9 -12.52 -3.71 5.96
C LYS A 9 -13.45 -2.53 5.72
N HIS A 10 -14.75 -2.77 5.67
CA HIS A 10 -15.76 -1.74 5.50
C HIS A 10 -16.18 -1.13 6.84
N ASP A 11 -16.84 0.03 6.79
CA ASP A 11 -17.23 0.79 8.00
C ASP A 11 -18.37 0.11 8.78
N ASP A 12 -19.15 -0.74 8.11
CA ASP A 12 -20.18 -1.60 8.69
C ASP A 12 -19.62 -2.84 9.42
N GLY A 13 -18.29 -2.98 9.45
CA GLY A 13 -17.60 -4.11 10.08
C GLY A 13 -17.47 -5.36 9.20
N THR A 14 -18.00 -5.32 7.97
CA THR A 14 -17.81 -6.40 7.00
C THR A 14 -16.43 -6.33 6.34
N GLY A 15 -15.99 -7.44 5.75
CA GLY A 15 -14.70 -7.55 5.08
C GLY A 15 -13.84 -8.69 5.63
N THR A 16 -12.92 -9.17 4.79
CA THR A 16 -12.12 -10.37 5.07
C THR A 16 -10.85 -10.08 5.87
N LEU A 17 -10.58 -8.81 6.18
CA LEU A 17 -9.29 -8.33 6.71
C LEU A 17 -8.08 -8.71 5.83
N SER A 18 -8.35 -9.09 4.57
CA SER A 18 -7.30 -9.39 3.61
C SER A 18 -6.50 -8.12 3.30
N ARG A 19 -5.20 -8.32 3.07
CA ARG A 19 -4.27 -7.24 2.74
C ARG A 19 -3.80 -7.41 1.31
N SER A 20 -4.00 -6.38 0.51
CA SER A 20 -3.59 -6.33 -0.90
C SER A 20 -2.64 -5.16 -1.11
N ARG A 21 -1.56 -5.40 -1.87
CA ARG A 21 -0.61 -4.34 -2.24
C ARG A 21 -1.28 -3.42 -3.26
N LYS A 22 -1.26 -2.11 -3.01
CA LYS A 22 -1.66 -1.10 -4.00
C LYS A 22 -0.48 -0.79 -4.92
N ASP A 23 -0.72 -0.13 -6.04
CA ASP A 23 0.34 0.27 -6.96
C ASP A 23 1.38 1.19 -6.29
N SER A 24 0.92 2.05 -5.39
CA SER A 24 1.79 2.92 -4.58
C SER A 24 2.77 2.15 -3.68
N PHE A 25 2.50 0.87 -3.37
CA PHE A 25 3.45 0.00 -2.66
C PHE A 25 4.73 -0.21 -3.45
N TYR A 26 4.64 -0.43 -4.76
CA TYR A 26 5.80 -0.69 -5.60
C TYR A 26 6.62 0.58 -5.85
N ALA A 27 5.95 1.72 -6.03
CA ALA A 27 6.62 3.02 -6.11
C ALA A 27 7.44 3.29 -4.83
N TYR A 28 6.84 3.11 -3.65
CA TYR A 28 7.56 3.32 -2.39
C TYR A 28 8.65 2.27 -2.13
N GLN A 29 8.43 1.02 -2.53
CA GLN A 29 9.47 -0.02 -2.49
C GLN A 29 10.68 0.36 -3.35
N LYS A 30 10.45 0.91 -4.55
CA LYS A 30 11.50 1.36 -5.47
C LYS A 30 12.31 2.51 -4.88
N ILE A 31 11.63 3.50 -4.28
CA ILE A 31 12.27 4.63 -3.57
C ILE A 31 13.16 4.13 -2.43
N ILE A 32 12.67 3.23 -1.58
CA ILE A 32 13.46 2.68 -0.46
C ILE A 32 14.68 1.91 -0.99
N LYS A 33 14.50 1.08 -2.03
CA LYS A 33 15.59 0.31 -2.65
C LYS A 33 16.66 1.19 -3.28
N SER A 34 16.27 2.33 -3.85
CA SER A 34 17.20 3.31 -4.45
C SER A 34 17.79 4.28 -3.41
N ASN A 35 17.49 4.10 -2.11
CA ASN A 35 17.82 5.06 -1.07
C ASN A 35 17.39 6.50 -1.41
N GLY A 36 16.22 6.64 -2.05
CA GLY A 36 15.66 7.92 -2.47
C GLY A 36 16.22 8.50 -3.77
N ALA A 37 17.12 7.79 -4.48
CA ALA A 37 17.67 8.28 -5.74
C ALA A 37 16.68 8.24 -6.91
N ASP A 38 15.64 7.41 -6.81
CA ASP A 38 14.59 7.29 -7.83
C ASP A 38 13.22 7.54 -7.19
N LEU A 39 12.64 8.71 -7.50
CA LEU A 39 11.37 9.24 -7.00
C LEU A 39 10.20 9.06 -7.99
N SER A 40 10.43 8.32 -9.09
CA SER A 40 9.50 8.19 -10.23
C SER A 40 8.73 6.88 -10.27
#